data_AF-A0A0D8XGS4-F1
#
_entry.id   AF-A0A0D8XGS4-F1
#
_cell.length_a   1.000
_cell.length_b   1.000
_cell.length_c   1.000
_cell.angle_alpha   90.00
_cell.angle_beta   90.00
_cell.angle_gamma   90.00
#
_symmetry.space_group_name_H-M   'P 1'
#
loop_
_entity.id
_entity.type
_entity.pdbx_description
1 polymer ?
#
loop_
_entity_poly.entity_id
_entity_poly.type
_entity_poly.pdbx_seq_one_letter_code
_entity_poly.pdbx_strand_id
1 'polypeptide(L)'
;MSRCVRDEERQLVWNKLKEILYELTLAAKKVWKDKNMPDRLSIYVTYAKLCKSYLDVADEESFKICETIANEAKFLGKSTLDDEQWKEANNSIEQIKKIITNAKHERELINDSS
;
A
#
# COMPACT_ATOMS: atom_id res chain seq x y z
N MET A 1 -17.68 4.21 25.24
CA MET A 1 -16.88 5.15 24.43
C MET A 1 -17.73 5.63 23.27
N SER A 2 -17.83 6.94 23.03
CA SER A 2 -18.65 7.51 21.94
C SER A 2 -18.12 7.06 20.57
N ARG A 3 -18.98 6.96 19.56
CA ARG A 3 -18.58 6.68 18.17
C ARG A 3 -17.56 7.73 17.67
N CYS A 4 -17.83 9.00 17.93
CA CYS A 4 -16.95 10.12 17.57
C CYS A 4 -15.52 9.97 18.14
N VAL A 5 -15.39 9.58 19.41
CA VAL A 5 -14.07 9.37 20.05
C VAL A 5 -13.30 8.23 19.38
N ARG A 6 -13.98 7.15 18.98
CA ARG A 6 -13.34 6.02 18.28
C ARG A 6 -12.88 6.39 16.87
N ASP A 7 -13.65 7.21 16.16
CA ASP A 7 -13.31 7.67 14.81
C ASP A 7 -12.10 8.61 14.86
N GLU A 8 -12.03 9.51 15.85
CA GLU A 8 -10.87 10.38 16.10
C GLU A 8 -9.60 9.59 16.46
N GLU A 9 -9.70 8.62 17.39
CA GLU A 9 -8.57 7.75 17.75
C GLU A 9 -8.06 6.97 16.55
N ARG A 10 -8.97 6.45 15.72
CA ARG A 10 -8.63 5.69 14.52
C ARG A 10 -7.94 6.55 13.47
N GLN A 11 -8.37 7.79 13.28
CA GLN A 11 -7.70 8.77 12.44
C GLN A 11 -6.28 9.08 12.95
N LEU A 12 -6.10 9.23 14.26
CA LEU A 12 -4.79 9.48 14.87
C LEU A 12 -3.82 8.30 14.67
N VAL A 13 -4.31 7.07 14.87
CA VAL A 13 -3.53 5.86 14.61
C VAL A 13 -3.12 5.79 13.13
N TRP A 14 -4.06 6.05 12.22
CA TRP A 14 -3.78 6.08 10.78
C TRP A 14 -2.69 7.11 10.42
N ASN A 15 -2.78 8.32 10.97
CA ASN A 15 -1.79 9.37 10.74
C ASN A 15 -0.39 8.94 11.20
N LYS A 16 -0.27 8.26 12.34
CA LYS A 16 1.01 7.74 12.83
C LYS A 16 1.54 6.58 12.00
N LEU A 17 0.67 5.68 11.55
CA LEU A 17 1.05 4.61 10.63
C LEU A 17 1.60 5.16 9.30
N LYS A 18 1.00 6.23 8.77
CA LYS A 18 1.49 6.92 7.58
C LYS A 18 2.89 7.50 7.77
N GLU A 19 3.14 8.19 8.89
CA GLU A 19 4.47 8.74 9.21
C GLU A 19 5.52 7.63 9.26
N ILE A 20 5.22 6.51 9.91
CA ILE A 20 6.12 5.35 9.98
C ILE A 20 6.36 4.75 8.59
N LEU A 21 5.30 4.56 7.79
CA LEU A 21 5.44 4.01 6.44
C LEU A 21 6.20 4.95 5.51
N TYR A 22 6.05 6.27 5.67
CA TYR A 22 6.83 7.24 4.93
C TYR A 22 8.33 7.04 5.18
N GLU A 23 8.76 7.04 6.44
CA GLU A 23 10.17 6.81 6.80
C GLU A 23 10.67 5.44 6.34
N LEU A 24 9.84 4.39 6.48
CA LEU A 24 10.17 3.06 6.01
C LEU A 24 10.37 3.03 4.48
N THR A 25 9.54 3.73 3.70
CA THR A 25 9.70 3.81 2.25
C THR A 25 10.94 4.61 1.84
N LEU A 26 11.33 5.63 2.62
CA LEU A 26 12.58 6.36 2.41
C LEU A 26 13.80 5.46 2.68
N ALA A 27 13.76 4.68 3.75
CA ALA A 27 14.80 3.69 4.05
C ALA A 27 14.88 2.61 2.97
N ALA A 28 13.73 2.08 2.55
CA ALA A 28 13.64 1.06 1.51
C ALA A 28 14.25 1.52 0.18
N LYS A 29 14.05 2.79 -0.22
CA LYS A 29 14.67 3.37 -1.41
C LYS A 29 16.20 3.38 -1.36
N LYS A 30 16.79 3.50 -0.17
CA LYS A 30 18.25 3.49 0.03
C LYS A 30 18.83 2.08 -0.03
N VAL A 31 18.11 1.10 0.52
CA VAL A 31 18.53 -0.32 0.57
C VAL A 31 18.29 -1.00 -0.78
N TRP A 32 17.08 -0.87 -1.33
CA TRP A 32 16.65 -1.50 -2.57
C TRP A 32 16.39 -0.43 -3.63
N LYS A 33 17.42 -0.17 -4.45
CA LYS A 33 17.39 0.89 -5.48
C LYS A 33 16.28 0.65 -6.50
N ASP A 34 16.16 -0.58 -6.99
CA ASP A 34 15.18 -0.94 -8.00
C ASP A 34 13.79 -1.09 -7.38
N LYS A 35 12.79 -0.56 -8.08
CA LYS A 35 11.40 -0.53 -7.61
C LYS A 35 10.73 -1.90 -7.63
N ASN A 36 11.26 -2.83 -8.44
CA ASN A 36 10.77 -4.20 -8.58
C ASN A 36 11.41 -5.18 -7.59
N MET A 37 12.32 -4.74 -6.70
CA MET A 37 12.90 -5.61 -5.68
C MET A 37 11.81 -6.20 -4.77
N PRO A 38 11.74 -7.54 -4.60
CA PRO A 38 10.69 -8.18 -3.81
C PRO A 38 10.56 -7.63 -2.39
N ASP A 39 11.67 -7.48 -1.68
CA ASP A 39 11.68 -6.92 -0.32
C ASP A 39 11.08 -5.51 -0.26
N ARG A 40 11.43 -4.65 -1.24
CA ARG A 40 10.86 -3.31 -1.33
C ARG A 40 9.37 -3.36 -1.61
N LEU A 41 8.92 -4.22 -2.52
CA LEU A 41 7.50 -4.41 -2.82
C LEU A 41 6.72 -4.96 -1.61
N SER A 42 7.33 -5.78 -0.76
CA SER A 42 6.69 -6.32 0.45
C SER A 42 6.22 -5.23 1.42
N ILE A 43 6.96 -4.11 1.48
CA ILE A 43 6.58 -2.93 2.28
C ILE A 43 5.30 -2.31 1.73
N TYR A 44 5.19 -2.21 0.41
CA TYR A 44 4.00 -1.68 -0.24
C TYR A 44 2.81 -2.65 -0.23
N VAL A 45 3.05 -3.96 -0.22
CA VAL A 45 2.01 -4.97 0.08
C VAL A 45 1.45 -4.73 1.48
N THR A 46 2.33 -4.49 2.46
CA THR A 46 1.92 -4.19 3.85
C THR A 46 1.16 -2.88 3.92
N TYR A 47 1.63 -1.84 3.22
CA TYR A 47 0.93 -0.57 3.14
C TYR A 47 -0.48 -0.73 2.53
N ALA A 48 -0.61 -1.44 1.41
CA ALA A 48 -1.91 -1.69 0.78
C ALA A 48 -2.89 -2.41 1.74
N LYS A 49 -2.41 -3.40 2.51
CA LYS A 49 -3.21 -4.07 3.54
C LYS A 49 -3.66 -3.11 4.65
N LEU A 50 -2.81 -2.18 5.04
CA LEU A 50 -3.16 -1.14 6.03
C LEU A 50 -4.20 -0.18 5.47
N CYS A 51 -4.05 0.31 4.23
CA CYS A 51 -5.07 1.13 3.56
C CYS A 51 -6.44 0.43 3.57
N LYS A 52 -6.46 -0.88 3.28
CA LYS A 52 -7.69 -1.68 3.35
C LYS A 52 -8.23 -1.83 4.78
N SER A 53 -7.36 -2.01 5.78
CA SER A 53 -7.77 -2.22 7.18
C SER A 53 -8.30 -0.94 7.84
N TYR A 54 -7.86 0.22 7.34
CA TYR A 54 -8.24 1.56 7.80
C TYR A 54 -9.09 2.29 6.75
N LEU A 55 -9.93 1.55 6.01
CA LEU A 55 -10.62 2.03 4.81
C LEU A 55 -11.42 3.34 4.98
N ASP A 56 -11.98 3.51 6.18
CA ASP A 56 -12.79 4.64 6.62
C ASP A 56 -11.99 5.93 6.84
N VAL A 57 -10.70 5.83 7.14
CA VAL A 57 -9.80 6.97 7.40
C VAL A 57 -8.63 7.07 6.42
N ALA A 58 -8.44 6.05 5.59
CA ALA A 58 -7.38 5.99 4.59
C ALA A 58 -7.63 7.00 3.46
N ASP A 59 -6.69 7.93 3.29
CA ASP A 59 -6.76 8.96 2.26
C ASP A 59 -6.41 8.44 0.86
N GLU A 60 -6.90 9.16 -0.15
CA GLU A 60 -6.69 8.82 -1.57
C GLU A 60 -5.21 8.79 -1.97
N GLU A 61 -4.39 9.64 -1.35
CA GLU A 61 -2.95 9.69 -1.61
C GLU A 61 -2.28 8.36 -1.25
N SER A 62 -2.68 7.74 -0.13
CA SER A 62 -2.16 6.45 0.33
C SER A 62 -2.47 5.32 -0.64
N PHE A 63 -3.67 5.32 -1.25
CA PHE A 63 -4.01 4.38 -2.33
C PHE A 63 -3.17 4.63 -3.58
N LYS A 64 -3.02 5.90 -3.99
CA LYS A 64 -2.22 6.30 -5.15
C LYS A 64 -0.76 5.88 -5.02
N ILE A 65 -0.14 6.03 -3.83
CA ILE A 65 1.24 5.59 -3.60
C ILE A 65 1.41 4.10 -3.91
N CYS A 66 0.50 3.26 -3.43
CA CYS A 66 0.52 1.82 -3.67
C CYS A 66 0.29 1.47 -5.16
N GLU A 67 -0.59 2.21 -5.82
CA GLU A 67 -0.90 2.01 -7.23
C GLU A 67 0.27 2.43 -8.14
N THR A 68 0.88 3.60 -7.85
CA THR A 68 2.06 4.11 -8.56
C THR A 68 3.22 3.13 -8.47
N ILE A 69 3.59 2.67 -7.26
CA ILE A 69 4.74 1.77 -7.14
C ILE A 69 4.51 0.44 -7.86
N ALA A 70 3.30 -0.12 -7.80
CA ALA A 70 2.98 -1.37 -8.50
C ALA A 70 3.08 -1.20 -10.02
N ASN A 71 2.65 -0.04 -10.55
CA ASN A 71 2.77 0.27 -11.97
C ASN A 71 4.22 0.52 -12.40
N GLU A 72 4.98 1.26 -11.61
CA GLU A 72 6.39 1.53 -11.88
C GLU A 72 7.25 0.24 -11.81
N ALA A 73 6.99 -0.63 -10.82
CA ALA A 73 7.65 -1.91 -10.69
C ALA A 73 7.30 -2.85 -11.86
N LYS A 74 6.03 -2.88 -12.29
CA LYS A 74 5.61 -3.64 -13.47
C LYS A 74 6.29 -3.13 -14.74
N PHE A 75 6.40 -1.82 -14.89
CA PHE A 75 7.06 -1.19 -16.04
C PHE A 75 8.56 -1.52 -16.09
N LEU A 76 9.23 -1.57 -14.93
CA LEU A 76 10.64 -1.93 -14.85
C LEU A 76 10.91 -3.37 -15.32
N GLY A 77 9.92 -4.26 -15.23
CA GLY A 77 10.03 -5.64 -15.70
C GLY A 77 11.00 -6.46 -14.86
N LYS A 78 11.56 -7.53 -15.45
CA LYS A 78 12.52 -8.42 -14.77
C LYS A 78 13.82 -7.71 -14.39
N SER A 79 14.37 -6.88 -15.28
CA SER A 79 15.62 -6.14 -15.06
C SER A 79 16.76 -7.06 -14.56
N THR A 80 17.34 -6.75 -13.41
CA THR A 80 18.46 -7.42 -12.73
C THR A 80 18.02 -8.60 -11.87
N LEU A 81 16.71 -8.87 -11.76
CA LEU A 81 16.18 -9.96 -10.93
C LEU A 81 16.41 -11.32 -11.58
N ASP A 82 16.66 -12.33 -10.76
CA ASP A 82 16.57 -13.72 -11.20
C ASP A 82 15.10 -14.17 -11.40
N ASP A 83 14.89 -15.42 -11.85
CA ASP A 83 13.55 -15.93 -12.12
C ASP A 83 12.67 -16.07 -10.87
N GLU A 84 13.26 -16.40 -9.72
CA GLU A 84 12.54 -16.56 -8.46
C GLU A 84 12.12 -15.20 -7.90
N GLN A 85 13.07 -14.27 -7.84
CA GLN A 85 12.83 -12.89 -7.47
C GLN A 85 11.81 -12.22 -8.39
N TRP A 86 11.89 -12.46 -9.70
CA TRP A 86 10.93 -11.91 -10.64
C TRP A 86 9.52 -12.46 -10.44
N LYS A 87 9.41 -13.76 -10.15
CA LYS A 87 8.13 -14.39 -9.80
C LYS A 87 7.55 -13.76 -8.52
N GLU A 88 8.37 -13.57 -7.49
CA GLU A 88 7.96 -12.95 -6.24
C GLU A 88 7.54 -11.49 -6.41
N ALA A 89 8.30 -10.73 -7.19
CA ALA A 89 7.99 -9.34 -7.52
C ALA A 89 6.63 -9.23 -8.23
N ASN A 90 6.35 -10.09 -9.21
CA ASN A 90 5.05 -10.13 -9.88
C ASN A 90 3.91 -10.47 -8.93
N ASN A 91 4.10 -11.47 -8.06
CA ASN A 91 3.10 -11.83 -7.05
C ASN A 91 2.79 -10.63 -6.15
N SER A 92 3.81 -9.89 -5.72
CA SER A 92 3.65 -8.70 -4.88
C SER A 92 2.94 -7.57 -5.63
N ILE A 93 3.30 -7.31 -6.88
CA ILE A 93 2.64 -6.29 -7.74
C ILE A 93 1.14 -6.61 -7.90
N GLU A 94 0.81 -7.84 -8.25
CA GLU A 94 -0.58 -8.26 -8.46
C GLU A 94 -1.36 -8.25 -7.14
N GLN A 95 -0.72 -8.62 -6.03
CA GLN A 95 -1.32 -8.51 -4.70
C GLN A 95 -1.63 -7.06 -4.32
N ILE A 96 -0.71 -6.12 -4.55
CA ILE A 96 -0.94 -4.69 -4.29
C ILE A 96 -2.14 -4.21 -5.09
N LYS A 97 -2.17 -4.48 -6.40
CA LYS A 97 -3.28 -4.06 -7.28
C LYS A 97 -4.60 -4.62 -6.81
N LYS A 98 -4.67 -5.93 -6.54
CA LYS A 98 -5.89 -6.58 -6.06
C LYS A 98 -6.40 -5.96 -4.76
N ILE A 99 -5.52 -5.71 -3.79
CA ILE A 99 -5.91 -5.12 -2.51
C ILE A 99 -6.46 -3.71 -2.70
N ILE A 100 -5.77 -2.87 -3.48
CA ILE A 100 -6.17 -1.48 -3.71
C ILE A 100 -7.48 -1.39 -4.49
N THR A 101 -7.64 -2.19 -5.55
CA THR A 101 -8.92 -2.25 -6.30
C THR A 101 -10.07 -2.68 -5.41
N ASN A 102 -9.90 -3.74 -4.63
CA ASN A 102 -10.93 -4.21 -3.71
C ASN A 102 -11.27 -3.16 -2.64
N ALA A 103 -10.25 -2.51 -2.07
CA ALA A 103 -10.45 -1.48 -1.06
C ALA A 103 -11.20 -0.27 -1.64
N LYS A 104 -10.80 0.24 -2.81
CA LYS A 104 -11.52 1.35 -3.47
C LYS A 104 -13.00 1.02 -3.69
N HIS A 105 -13.29 -0.19 -4.19
CA HIS A 105 -14.67 -0.65 -4.38
C HIS A 105 -15.44 -0.77 -3.06
N GLU A 106 -14.84 -1.37 -2.02
CA GLU A 106 -15.47 -1.45 -0.69
C GLU A 106 -15.75 -0.07 -0.09
N ARG A 107 -14.90 0.93 -0.37
CA ARG A 107 -15.09 2.31 0.11
C ARG A 107 -16.24 3.02 -0.60
N GLU A 108 -16.39 2.80 -1.90
CA GLU A 108 -17.54 3.30 -2.67
C GLU A 108 -18.86 2.76 -2.09
N LEU A 109 -18.91 1.46 -1.77
CA LEU A 109 -20.09 0.84 -1.15
C LEU A 109 -20.44 1.44 0.22
N ILE A 110 -19.44 1.81 1.03
CA ILE A 110 -19.65 2.47 2.33
C ILE A 110 -20.23 3.88 2.12
N ASN A 111 -19.67 4.64 1.19
CA ASN A 111 -20.10 5.99 0.90
C ASN A 111 -21.52 6.04 0.29
N ASP A 112 -21.87 5.09 -0.57
CA ASP A 112 -23.21 4.97 -1.16
C ASP A 112 -24.28 4.53 -0.13
N SER A 113 -23.85 3.91 0.97
CA SER A 113 -24.73 3.43 2.05
C SER A 113 -24.91 4.43 3.20
N SER A 114 -24.31 5.62 3.12
CA SER A 114 -24.27 6.65 4.17
C SER A 114 -25.10 7.88 3.79
#